data_AF-A0A151HFB5-F1
#
_entry.id   AF-A0A151HFB5-F1
#
_cell.length_a   1.000
_cell.length_b   1.000
_cell.length_c   1.000
_cell.angle_alpha   90.00
_cell.angle_beta   90.00
_cell.angle_gamma   90.00
#
_symmetry.space_group_name_H-M   'P 1'
#
loop_
_entity.id
_entity.type
_entity.pdbx_description
1 polymer ?
#
loop_
_entity_poly.entity_id
_entity_poly.type
_entity_poly.pdbx_seq_one_letter_code
_entity_poly.pdbx_strand_id
1 'polypeptide(L)'
;RYIPSYTFKENVDLSDPILSRFDIIAVLRDVPDADEDHYLAEYVLTHHQLAHPNISHLENYQQRMEELEHIMLGNQAYEPIPQDLLQKYILYARANCRPVLDPSVNSVAAKVSSFYARLRRRAAATGGLPLTLRHVEALLRMAEANAKMRLSPVVSSTDVDYAIATLLDSFISSQKFAVQQRLGREFARYRALARGGWATLSALLRRLMQQRLQRVMLQRAGAPGAELEPLSQADFDSARRVKVPEFVKVAAQNKFAAYQVEAWMASSHFTEQFRVVQEGEDKTIVSLNWSRPTAAAEGSG
;
A
#
# COMPACT_ATOMS: atom_id res chain seq x y z
N ARG A 1 11.24 -0.79 19.84
CA ARG A 1 11.12 -1.11 18.40
C ARG A 1 10.00 -2.13 18.23
N TYR A 2 9.12 -1.98 17.24
CA TYR A 2 8.00 -2.91 17.04
C TYR A 2 8.49 -4.29 16.59
N ILE A 3 7.98 -5.36 17.20
CA ILE A 3 8.33 -6.76 16.90
C ILE A 3 7.16 -7.44 16.15
N PRO A 4 7.29 -7.74 14.85
CA PRO A 4 6.19 -8.27 14.02
C PRO A 4 5.67 -9.66 14.39
N SER A 5 6.48 -10.44 15.13
CA SER A 5 6.10 -11.77 15.62
C SER A 5 5.08 -11.71 16.75
N TYR A 6 5.05 -10.59 17.47
CA TYR A 6 4.13 -10.32 18.55
C TYR A 6 2.86 -9.64 18.06
N THR A 7 1.78 -9.79 18.82
CA THR A 7 0.54 -9.04 18.58
C THR A 7 0.76 -7.56 18.87
N PHE A 8 -0.14 -6.70 18.40
CA PHE A 8 -0.10 -5.29 18.75
C PHE A 8 -0.15 -5.06 20.27
N LYS A 9 -0.98 -5.83 20.98
CA LYS A 9 -1.09 -5.76 22.45
C LYS A 9 0.20 -6.14 23.16
N GLU A 10 0.94 -7.11 22.64
CA GLU A 10 2.24 -7.49 23.21
C GLU A 10 3.33 -6.43 22.94
N ASN A 11 3.19 -5.65 21.86
CA ASN A 11 4.11 -4.57 21.51
C ASN A 11 3.81 -3.24 22.23
N VAL A 12 2.63 -3.11 22.84
CA VAL A 12 2.13 -1.86 23.40
C VAL A 12 1.58 -2.12 24.80
N ASP A 13 2.16 -1.46 25.80
CA ASP A 13 1.76 -1.61 27.21
C ASP A 13 0.46 -0.84 27.53
N LEU A 14 -0.63 -1.21 26.86
CA LEU A 14 -1.96 -0.65 27.04
C LEU A 14 -2.96 -1.74 27.40
N SER A 15 -3.89 -1.39 28.30
CA SER A 15 -4.95 -2.29 28.73
C SER A 15 -6.05 -2.46 27.67
N ASP A 16 -6.70 -3.62 27.66
CA ASP A 16 -7.78 -3.93 26.72
C ASP A 16 -8.93 -2.90 26.70
N PRO A 17 -9.36 -2.31 27.85
CA PRO A 17 -10.37 -1.27 27.84
C PRO A 17 -9.95 -0.02 27.06
N ILE A 18 -8.67 0.36 27.10
CA ILE A 18 -8.13 1.50 26.36
C ILE A 18 -8.09 1.17 24.87
N LEU A 19 -7.56 0.00 24.51
CA LEU A 19 -7.49 -0.44 23.11
C LEU A 19 -8.87 -0.55 22.46
N SER A 20 -9.87 -0.99 23.20
CA SER A 20 -11.24 -1.06 22.70
C SER A 20 -11.84 0.30 22.35
N ARG A 21 -11.28 1.41 22.88
CA ARG A 21 -11.79 2.76 22.64
C ARG A 21 -11.31 3.37 21.32
N PHE A 22 -10.33 2.77 20.67
CA PHE A 22 -9.84 3.23 19.38
C PHE A 22 -10.57 2.52 18.25
N ASP A 23 -10.96 3.27 17.22
CA ASP A 23 -11.64 2.73 16.05
C ASP A 23 -10.65 2.20 15.01
N ILE A 24 -9.50 2.86 14.88
CA ILE A 24 -8.46 2.56 13.91
C ILE A 24 -7.14 2.43 14.67
N ILE A 25 -6.42 1.35 14.40
CA ILE A 25 -5.07 1.10 14.88
C ILE A 25 -4.18 1.10 13.64
N ALA A 26 -3.27 2.07 13.56
CA ALA A 26 -2.29 2.17 12.49
C ALA A 26 -0.90 1.88 13.05
N VAL A 27 -0.29 0.78 12.62
CA VAL A 27 1.07 0.41 13.00
C VAL A 27 2.05 0.95 11.95
N LEU A 28 2.77 2.01 12.31
CA LEU A 28 3.92 2.48 11.54
C LEU A 28 5.10 1.52 11.73
N ARG A 29 5.65 1.05 10.61
CA ARG A 29 6.81 0.15 10.59
C ARG A 29 7.90 0.76 9.74
N ASP A 30 9.10 0.67 10.27
CA ASP A 30 10.33 0.97 9.56
C ASP A 30 10.78 -0.31 8.83
N VAL A 31 10.59 -0.33 7.51
CA VAL A 31 11.01 -1.43 6.63
C VAL A 31 12.08 -0.85 5.72
N PRO A 32 13.34 -1.31 5.81
CA PRO A 32 14.41 -0.75 4.99
C PRO A 32 14.13 -1.06 3.51
N ASP A 33 14.10 -0.01 2.70
CA ASP A 33 13.93 -0.08 1.26
C ASP A 33 14.87 0.93 0.62
N ALA A 34 15.89 0.43 -0.09
CA ALA A 34 16.98 1.28 -0.57
C ALA A 34 16.52 2.36 -1.55
N ASP A 35 15.43 2.14 -2.29
CA ASP A 35 14.89 3.14 -3.22
C ASP A 35 14.15 4.23 -2.44
N GLU A 36 13.21 3.84 -1.58
CA GLU A 36 12.42 4.78 -0.78
C GLU A 36 13.33 5.59 0.16
N ASP A 37 14.36 4.95 0.74
CA ASP A 37 15.36 5.61 1.59
C ASP A 37 16.19 6.61 0.79
N HIS A 38 16.54 6.31 -0.47
CA HIS A 38 17.26 7.21 -1.36
C HIS A 38 16.43 8.45 -1.71
N TYR A 39 15.19 8.25 -2.17
CA TYR A 39 14.28 9.35 -2.50
C TYR A 39 13.94 10.19 -1.27
N LEU A 40 13.75 9.58 -0.11
CA LEU A 40 13.50 10.28 1.15
C LEU A 40 14.71 11.12 1.57
N ALA A 41 15.93 10.58 1.46
CA ALA A 41 17.14 11.32 1.77
C ALA A 41 17.31 12.52 0.81
N GLU A 42 17.12 12.32 -0.48
CA GLU A 42 17.19 13.38 -1.48
C GLU A 42 16.13 14.46 -1.25
N TYR A 43 14.90 14.06 -0.90
CA TYR A 43 13.80 14.96 -0.55
C TYR A 43 14.15 15.83 0.67
N VAL A 44 14.62 15.21 1.76
CA VAL A 44 15.01 15.93 2.98
C VAL A 44 16.14 16.92 2.72
N LEU A 45 17.16 16.52 1.96
CA LEU A 45 18.28 17.41 1.59
C LEU A 45 17.81 18.60 0.76
N THR A 46 17.01 18.35 -0.27
CA THR A 46 16.47 19.40 -1.15
C THR A 46 15.55 20.35 -0.38
N HIS A 47 14.75 19.84 0.55
CA HIS A 47 13.91 20.64 1.42
C HIS A 47 14.70 21.53 2.37
N HIS A 48 15.75 21.01 3.00
CA HIS A 48 16.63 21.82 3.83
C HIS A 48 17.33 22.92 3.01
N GLN A 49 17.75 22.62 1.79
CA GLN A 49 18.37 23.59 0.88
C GLN A 49 17.39 24.73 0.49
N LEU A 50 16.14 24.42 0.19
CA LEU A 50 15.13 25.46 -0.09
C LEU A 50 14.79 26.32 1.12
N ALA A 51 14.84 25.76 2.33
CA ALA A 51 14.57 26.49 3.56
C ALA A 51 15.74 27.38 4.01
N HIS A 52 16.93 27.28 3.39
CA HIS A 52 18.09 28.06 3.77
C HIS A 52 18.10 29.46 3.13
N PRO A 53 18.19 30.55 3.94
CA PRO A 53 18.09 31.92 3.44
C PRO A 53 19.26 32.40 2.56
N ASN A 54 20.37 31.65 2.51
CA ASN A 54 21.60 32.04 1.81
C ASN A 54 21.80 31.34 0.45
N ILE A 55 20.84 30.53 -0.01
CA ILE A 55 20.94 29.80 -1.28
C ILE A 55 20.18 30.58 -2.36
N SER A 56 20.89 31.03 -3.39
CA SER A 56 20.35 31.95 -4.42
C SER A 56 19.73 31.25 -5.63
N HIS A 57 20.05 29.98 -5.89
CA HIS A 57 19.54 29.21 -7.04
C HIS A 57 18.34 28.34 -6.65
N LEU A 58 17.25 28.96 -6.17
CA LEU A 58 16.07 28.25 -5.68
C LEU A 58 15.28 27.52 -6.78
N GLU A 59 15.30 28.01 -8.02
CA GLU A 59 14.49 27.48 -9.13
C GLU A 59 14.82 26.03 -9.48
N ASN A 60 16.11 25.66 -9.51
CA ASN A 60 16.53 24.29 -9.80
C ASN A 60 16.09 23.31 -8.70
N TYR A 61 16.13 23.74 -7.43
CA TYR A 61 15.71 22.93 -6.30
C TYR A 61 14.19 22.82 -6.19
N GLN A 62 13.43 23.84 -6.62
CA GLN A 62 11.98 23.78 -6.70
C GLN A 62 11.52 22.76 -7.75
N GLN A 63 12.08 22.81 -8.95
CA GLN A 63 11.80 21.80 -10.00
C GLN A 63 12.15 20.39 -9.54
N ARG A 64 13.31 20.23 -8.90
CA ARG A 64 13.72 18.93 -8.35
C ARG A 64 12.80 18.46 -7.22
N MET A 65 12.31 19.37 -6.38
CA MET A 65 11.32 19.04 -5.35
C MET A 65 10.02 18.53 -5.97
N GLU A 66 9.50 19.20 -7.00
CA GLU A 66 8.27 18.78 -7.68
C GLU A 66 8.43 17.41 -8.34
N GLU A 67 9.60 17.12 -8.95
CA GLU A 67 9.92 15.79 -9.48
C GLU A 67 9.94 14.73 -8.37
N LEU A 68 10.62 15.00 -7.26
CA LEU A 68 10.72 14.07 -6.13
C LEU A 68 9.35 13.84 -5.48
N GLU A 69 8.55 14.90 -5.31
CA GLU A 69 7.17 14.80 -4.85
C GLU A 69 6.35 13.95 -5.81
N HIS A 70 6.49 14.14 -7.14
CA HIS A 70 5.80 13.30 -8.12
C HIS A 70 6.27 11.84 -8.10
N ILE A 71 7.54 11.56 -7.79
CA ILE A 71 8.05 10.19 -7.67
C ILE A 71 7.52 9.53 -6.38
N MET A 72 7.58 10.23 -5.25
CA MET A 72 7.07 9.76 -3.95
C MET A 72 5.54 9.61 -3.96
N LEU A 73 4.84 10.54 -4.61
CA LEU A 73 3.39 10.54 -4.79
C LEU A 73 2.93 9.74 -6.00
N GLY A 74 3.81 9.34 -6.93
CA GLY A 74 3.47 8.55 -8.12
C GLY A 74 2.90 7.16 -7.81
N ASN A 75 2.98 6.74 -6.55
CA ASN A 75 2.23 5.61 -6.00
C ASN A 75 0.75 5.94 -5.69
N GLN A 76 0.31 7.18 -5.85
CA GLN A 76 -1.03 7.69 -5.57
C GLN A 76 -1.63 8.31 -6.84
N ALA A 77 -2.79 7.79 -7.25
CA ALA A 77 -3.38 8.03 -8.57
C ALA A 77 -4.07 9.41 -8.75
N TYR A 78 -3.79 10.40 -7.90
CA TYR A 78 -4.55 11.66 -7.88
C TYR A 78 -3.65 12.87 -7.69
N GLU A 79 -3.90 13.90 -8.48
CA GLU A 79 -3.29 15.22 -8.34
C GLU A 79 -3.62 15.80 -6.95
N PRO A 80 -2.63 16.35 -6.22
CA PRO A 80 -2.86 16.87 -4.87
C PRO A 80 -3.84 18.04 -4.89
N ILE A 81 -4.85 17.98 -4.03
CA ILE A 81 -5.88 19.03 -3.90
C ILE A 81 -5.24 20.27 -3.26
N PRO A 82 -5.42 21.48 -3.83
CA PRO A 82 -4.95 22.71 -3.21
C PRO A 82 -5.50 22.88 -1.78
N GLN A 83 -4.62 23.28 -0.85
CA GLN A 83 -4.93 23.34 0.57
C GLN A 83 -6.12 24.26 0.90
N ASP A 84 -6.26 25.40 0.20
CA ASP A 84 -7.38 26.33 0.39
C ASP A 84 -8.73 25.71 -0.03
N LEU A 85 -8.74 24.98 -1.14
CA LEU A 85 -9.93 24.27 -1.61
C LEU A 85 -10.33 23.16 -0.62
N LEU A 86 -9.36 22.38 -0.13
CA LEU A 86 -9.61 21.31 0.83
C LEU A 86 -10.23 21.85 2.14
N GLN A 87 -9.73 22.99 2.65
CA GLN A 87 -10.29 23.63 3.84
C GLN A 87 -11.75 24.06 3.63
N LYS A 88 -12.03 24.76 2.52
CA LYS A 88 -13.39 25.17 2.15
C LYS A 88 -14.32 23.97 1.98
N TYR A 89 -13.82 22.90 1.37
CA TYR A 89 -14.55 21.66 1.15
C TYR A 89 -14.94 20.98 2.47
N ILE A 90 -13.99 20.86 3.40
CA ILE A 90 -14.26 20.25 4.72
C ILE A 90 -15.28 21.09 5.50
N LEU A 91 -15.16 22.42 5.48
CA LEU A 91 -16.12 23.32 6.13
C LEU A 91 -17.52 23.14 5.56
N TYR A 92 -17.65 23.14 4.23
CA TYR A 92 -18.91 22.93 3.54
C TYR A 92 -19.52 21.56 3.86
N ALA A 93 -18.74 20.48 3.74
CA ALA A 93 -19.18 19.12 4.03
C ALA A 93 -19.64 18.98 5.49
N ARG A 94 -18.96 19.65 6.44
CA ARG A 94 -19.34 19.62 7.86
C ARG A 94 -20.65 20.34 8.16
N ALA A 95 -20.90 21.47 7.50
CA ALA A 95 -22.11 22.26 7.70
C ALA A 95 -23.33 21.66 7.00
N ASN A 96 -23.18 21.21 5.75
CA ASN A 96 -24.30 20.93 4.86
C ASN A 96 -24.62 19.44 4.71
N CYS A 97 -23.68 18.54 5.01
CA CYS A 97 -23.86 17.10 4.81
C CYS A 97 -23.91 16.34 6.14
N ARG A 98 -25.08 15.76 6.42
CA ARG A 98 -25.30 14.83 7.54
C ARG A 98 -25.83 13.52 6.95
N PRO A 99 -24.93 12.61 6.56
CA PRO A 99 -25.34 11.38 5.89
C PRO A 99 -26.14 10.49 6.85
N VAL A 100 -27.17 9.84 6.31
CA VAL A 100 -28.02 8.91 7.03
C VAL A 100 -27.93 7.53 6.39
N LEU A 101 -27.98 6.51 7.24
CA LEU A 101 -28.15 5.12 6.81
C LEU A 101 -29.62 4.91 6.48
N ASP A 102 -29.95 4.77 5.19
CA ASP A 102 -31.32 4.53 4.75
C ASP A 102 -31.78 3.12 5.20
N PRO A 103 -32.80 3.02 6.08
CA PRO A 103 -33.32 1.75 6.58
C PRO A 103 -33.90 0.85 5.49
N SER A 104 -34.27 1.40 4.33
CA SER A 104 -34.79 0.62 3.20
C SER A 104 -33.71 -0.27 2.57
N VAL A 105 -32.44 0.03 2.79
CA VAL A 105 -31.29 -0.67 2.21
C VAL A 105 -30.90 -1.86 3.09
N ASN A 106 -31.76 -2.88 3.13
CA ASN A 106 -31.53 -4.15 3.84
C ASN A 106 -30.20 -4.83 3.45
N SER A 107 -29.69 -4.55 2.24
CA SER A 107 -28.43 -5.08 1.74
C SER A 107 -27.21 -4.59 2.53
N VAL A 108 -27.24 -3.37 3.07
CA VAL A 108 -26.14 -2.81 3.88
C VAL A 108 -26.08 -3.51 5.23
N ALA A 109 -27.20 -3.60 5.94
CA ALA A 109 -27.26 -4.27 7.25
C ALA A 109 -26.86 -5.75 7.15
N ALA A 110 -27.33 -6.46 6.11
CA ALA A 110 -26.95 -7.84 5.86
C ALA A 110 -25.45 -7.99 5.54
N LYS A 111 -24.88 -7.07 4.76
CA LYS A 111 -23.45 -7.07 4.43
C LYS A 111 -22.58 -6.86 5.67
N VAL A 112 -22.89 -5.84 6.49
CA VAL A 112 -22.15 -5.57 7.74
C VAL A 112 -22.24 -6.75 8.70
N SER A 113 -23.44 -7.30 8.90
CA SER A 113 -23.66 -8.43 9.82
C SER A 113 -22.91 -9.69 9.38
N SER A 114 -23.00 -10.03 8.08
CA SER A 114 -22.31 -11.20 7.53
C SER A 114 -20.78 -11.06 7.56
N PHE A 115 -20.27 -9.84 7.33
CA PHE A 115 -18.86 -9.51 7.45
C PHE A 115 -18.38 -9.62 8.90
N TYR A 116 -19.07 -8.98 9.85
CA TYR A 116 -18.73 -9.01 11.27
C TYR A 116 -18.71 -10.44 11.83
N ALA A 117 -19.75 -11.24 11.52
CA ALA A 117 -19.80 -12.64 11.94
C ALA A 117 -18.61 -13.45 11.42
N ARG A 118 -18.20 -13.20 10.17
CA ARG A 118 -17.04 -13.86 9.55
C ARG A 118 -15.73 -13.44 10.20
N LEU A 119 -15.54 -12.14 10.40
CA LEU A 119 -14.33 -11.60 11.02
C LEU A 119 -14.21 -12.05 12.49
N ARG A 120 -15.31 -12.03 13.25
CA ARG A 120 -15.34 -12.46 14.67
C ARG A 120 -14.93 -13.91 14.84
N ARG A 121 -15.42 -14.83 13.99
CA ARG A 121 -15.02 -16.25 14.04
C ARG A 121 -13.52 -16.44 13.82
N ARG A 122 -12.92 -15.67 12.91
CA ARG A 122 -11.48 -15.73 12.61
C ARG A 122 -10.64 -15.08 13.71
N ALA A 123 -11.08 -13.93 14.21
CA ALA A 123 -10.42 -13.21 15.29
C ALA A 123 -10.32 -14.08 16.55
N ALA A 124 -11.40 -14.79 16.91
CA ALA A 124 -11.44 -15.70 18.05
C ALA A 124 -10.41 -16.84 17.95
N ALA A 125 -10.17 -17.37 16.74
CA ALA A 125 -9.20 -18.44 16.53
C ALA A 125 -7.74 -17.99 16.62
N THR A 126 -7.48 -16.68 16.61
CA THR A 126 -6.14 -16.14 16.39
C THR A 126 -5.51 -15.52 17.64
N GLY A 127 -6.29 -15.30 18.70
CA GLY A 127 -5.78 -14.79 19.99
C GLY A 127 -5.24 -13.35 19.94
N GLY A 128 -5.66 -12.55 18.95
CA GLY A 128 -5.35 -11.12 18.85
C GLY A 128 -6.37 -10.23 19.58
N LEU A 129 -6.45 -8.96 19.19
CA LEU A 129 -7.43 -8.01 19.74
C LEU A 129 -8.86 -8.54 19.53
N PRO A 130 -9.68 -8.68 20.59
CA PRO A 130 -11.05 -9.19 20.45
C PRO A 130 -11.93 -8.20 19.67
N LEU A 131 -12.73 -8.72 18.75
CA LEU A 131 -13.65 -7.90 17.96
C LEU A 131 -14.90 -7.54 18.78
N THR A 132 -15.03 -6.28 19.21
CA THR A 132 -16.17 -5.79 20.01
C THR A 132 -17.29 -5.21 19.13
N LEU A 133 -18.44 -4.90 19.73
CA LEU A 133 -19.54 -4.18 19.06
C LEU A 133 -19.11 -2.77 18.62
N ARG A 134 -18.15 -2.16 19.34
CA ARG A 134 -17.61 -0.84 19.00
C ARG A 134 -16.94 -0.80 17.62
N HIS A 135 -16.37 -1.92 17.15
CA HIS A 135 -15.83 -1.99 15.79
C HIS A 135 -16.93 -1.96 14.71
N VAL A 136 -18.16 -2.40 15.03
CA VAL A 136 -19.31 -2.25 14.12
C VAL A 136 -19.75 -0.79 14.08
N GLU A 137 -19.82 -0.12 15.23
CA GLU A 137 -20.10 1.32 15.30
C GLU A 137 -19.02 2.15 14.58
N ALA A 138 -17.75 1.77 14.70
CA ALA A 138 -16.64 2.37 13.97
C ALA A 138 -16.80 2.21 12.45
N LEU A 139 -17.21 1.02 11.99
CA LEU A 139 -17.49 0.77 10.58
C LEU A 139 -18.61 1.65 10.05
N LEU A 140 -19.70 1.81 10.81
CA LEU A 140 -20.80 2.70 10.41
C LEU A 140 -20.34 4.16 10.35
N ARG A 141 -19.59 4.63 11.36
CA ARG A 141 -19.01 5.99 11.36
C ARG A 141 -18.05 6.23 10.20
N MET A 142 -17.27 5.22 9.79
CA MET A 142 -16.41 5.30 8.61
C MET A 142 -17.23 5.36 7.30
N ALA A 143 -18.31 4.59 7.20
CA ALA A 143 -19.19 4.62 6.02
C ALA A 143 -19.90 5.97 5.88
N GLU A 144 -20.40 6.53 6.99
CA GLU A 144 -20.96 7.89 7.05
C GLU A 144 -19.90 8.95 6.71
N ALA A 145 -18.67 8.83 7.25
CA ALA A 145 -17.58 9.73 6.91
C ALA A 145 -17.27 9.71 5.41
N ASN A 146 -17.32 8.54 4.77
CA ASN A 146 -17.09 8.42 3.33
C ASN A 146 -18.23 9.03 2.50
N ALA A 147 -19.48 8.81 2.90
CA ALA A 147 -20.63 9.48 2.29
C ALA A 147 -20.52 11.02 2.42
N LYS A 148 -20.04 11.50 3.57
CA LYS A 148 -19.78 12.93 3.83
C LYS A 148 -18.67 13.48 2.93
N MET A 149 -17.60 12.72 2.70
CA MET A 149 -16.53 13.09 1.75
C MET A 149 -17.05 13.19 0.31
N ARG A 150 -18.11 12.47 -0.04
CA ARG A 150 -18.79 12.54 -1.35
C ARG A 150 -19.92 13.59 -1.41
N LEU A 151 -20.14 14.33 -0.31
CA LEU A 151 -21.30 15.23 -0.12
C LEU A 151 -22.66 14.53 -0.31
N SER A 152 -22.71 13.21 -0.13
CA SER A 152 -23.92 12.42 -0.26
C SER A 152 -24.71 12.44 1.05
N PRO A 153 -26.03 12.69 1.02
CA PRO A 153 -26.88 12.60 2.20
C PRO A 153 -27.21 11.15 2.60
N VAL A 154 -26.92 10.17 1.73
CA VAL A 154 -27.21 8.75 1.97
C VAL A 154 -25.94 7.92 1.80
N VAL A 155 -25.75 6.95 2.70
CA VAL A 155 -24.64 6.00 2.65
C VAL A 155 -24.89 4.95 1.57
N SER A 156 -23.95 4.80 0.64
CA SER A 156 -24.01 3.79 -0.42
C SER A 156 -23.37 2.47 0.00
N SER A 157 -23.69 1.39 -0.72
CA SER A 157 -22.99 0.10 -0.58
C SER A 157 -21.47 0.25 -0.77
N THR A 158 -21.03 1.11 -1.69
CA THR A 158 -19.61 1.32 -1.95
C THR A 158 -18.92 1.94 -0.74
N ASP A 159 -19.59 2.87 -0.04
CA ASP A 159 -19.04 3.52 1.16
C ASP A 159 -18.79 2.50 2.28
N VAL A 160 -19.70 1.53 2.41
CA VAL A 160 -19.58 0.41 3.34
C VAL A 160 -18.42 -0.52 2.95
N ASP A 161 -18.24 -0.79 1.66
CA ASP A 161 -17.14 -1.64 1.21
C ASP A 161 -15.77 -0.98 1.48
N TYR A 162 -15.66 0.34 1.32
CA TYR A 162 -14.47 1.11 1.74
C TYR A 162 -14.27 1.07 3.27
N ALA A 163 -15.32 1.29 4.05
CA ALA A 163 -15.24 1.22 5.51
C ALA A 163 -14.81 -0.18 6.02
N ILE A 164 -15.31 -1.24 5.39
CA ILE A 164 -14.89 -2.63 5.64
C ILE A 164 -13.39 -2.78 5.36
N ALA A 165 -12.91 -2.27 4.23
CA ALA A 165 -11.52 -2.36 3.85
C ALA A 165 -10.58 -1.61 4.82
N THR A 166 -10.96 -0.40 5.26
CA THR A 166 -10.20 0.38 6.25
C THR A 166 -10.15 -0.33 7.60
N LEU A 167 -11.29 -0.85 8.09
CA LEU A 167 -11.35 -1.62 9.33
C LEU A 167 -10.49 -2.90 9.24
N LEU A 168 -10.51 -3.58 8.08
CA LEU A 168 -9.68 -4.76 7.84
C LEU A 168 -8.19 -4.42 7.85
N ASP A 169 -7.77 -3.35 7.19
CA ASP A 169 -6.35 -2.95 7.17
C ASP A 169 -5.86 -2.61 8.59
N SER A 170 -6.69 -1.90 9.37
CA SER A 170 -6.47 -1.65 10.80
C SER A 170 -6.32 -2.96 11.59
N PHE A 171 -7.29 -3.86 11.49
CA PHE A 171 -7.29 -5.13 12.22
C PHE A 171 -6.14 -6.06 11.81
N ILE A 172 -5.85 -6.16 10.51
CA ILE A 172 -4.75 -6.98 9.99
C ILE A 172 -3.42 -6.45 10.50
N SER A 173 -3.22 -5.13 10.53
CA SER A 173 -1.97 -4.53 11.02
C SER A 173 -1.68 -4.87 12.49
N SER A 174 -2.73 -5.15 13.28
CA SER A 174 -2.60 -5.44 14.71
C SER A 174 -2.31 -6.92 15.04
N GLN A 175 -2.37 -7.82 14.05
CA GLN A 175 -2.15 -9.26 14.23
C GLN A 175 -0.67 -9.67 14.06
N LYS A 176 -0.32 -10.88 14.52
CA LYS A 176 1.01 -11.48 14.27
C LYS A 176 1.26 -11.65 12.77
N PHE A 177 2.50 -11.50 12.31
CA PHE A 177 2.86 -11.53 10.89
C PHE A 177 2.24 -12.69 10.08
N ALA A 178 2.31 -13.92 10.58
CA ALA A 178 1.75 -15.11 9.90
C ALA A 178 0.23 -15.00 9.66
N VAL A 179 -0.48 -14.41 10.64
CA VAL A 179 -1.92 -14.16 10.58
C VAL A 179 -2.22 -13.04 9.61
N GLN A 180 -1.41 -11.97 9.62
CA GLN A 180 -1.58 -10.85 8.69
C GLN A 180 -1.58 -11.35 7.25
N GLN A 181 -0.64 -12.24 6.90
CA GLN A 181 -0.54 -12.82 5.56
C GLN A 181 -1.77 -13.68 5.20
N ARG A 182 -2.27 -14.49 6.14
CA ARG A 182 -3.45 -15.34 5.92
C ARG A 182 -4.72 -14.53 5.72
N LEU A 183 -4.98 -13.57 6.61
CA LEU A 183 -6.16 -12.70 6.54
C LEU A 183 -6.08 -11.78 5.31
N GLY A 184 -4.90 -11.26 4.99
CA GLY A 184 -4.68 -10.44 3.79
C GLY A 184 -5.08 -11.14 2.49
N ARG A 185 -4.79 -12.45 2.37
CA ARG A 185 -5.21 -13.25 1.20
C ARG A 185 -6.71 -13.52 1.17
N GLU A 186 -7.31 -13.86 2.31
CA GLU A 186 -8.74 -14.18 2.41
C GLU A 186 -9.61 -12.97 2.03
N PHE A 187 -9.23 -11.80 2.54
CA PHE A 187 -9.93 -10.53 2.36
C PHE A 187 -9.36 -9.63 1.25
N ALA A 188 -8.50 -10.17 0.38
CA ALA A 188 -7.85 -9.44 -0.71
C ALA A 188 -8.84 -8.63 -1.58
N ARG A 189 -10.04 -9.16 -1.82
CA ARG A 189 -11.10 -8.48 -2.58
C ARG A 189 -11.49 -7.11 -1.99
N TYR A 190 -11.66 -7.01 -0.67
CA TYR A 190 -12.06 -5.75 -0.03
C TYR A 190 -10.90 -4.76 -0.03
N ARG A 191 -9.67 -5.25 0.18
CA ARG A 191 -8.47 -4.42 0.16
C ARG A 191 -8.14 -3.86 -1.22
N ALA A 192 -8.39 -4.65 -2.27
CA ALA A 192 -8.25 -4.22 -3.66
C ALA A 192 -9.22 -3.09 -4.03
N LEU A 193 -10.42 -3.08 -3.45
CA LEU A 193 -11.39 -2.01 -3.67
C LEU A 193 -10.91 -0.68 -3.07
N ALA A 194 -10.31 -0.71 -1.87
CA ALA A 194 -9.87 0.49 -1.17
C ALA A 194 -8.60 1.13 -1.73
N ARG A 195 -7.62 0.33 -2.16
CA ARG A 195 -6.35 0.85 -2.69
C ARG A 195 -6.38 1.12 -4.20
N GLY A 196 -7.47 0.77 -4.86
CA GLY A 196 -7.52 0.65 -6.32
C GLY A 196 -6.89 -0.67 -6.78
N GLY A 197 -7.46 -1.26 -7.84
CA GLY A 197 -6.98 -2.53 -8.37
C GLY A 197 -5.52 -2.47 -8.83
N TRP A 198 -5.14 -1.34 -9.44
CA TRP A 198 -3.81 -1.13 -10.05
C TRP A 198 -2.68 -1.03 -9.02
N ALA A 199 -2.86 -0.25 -7.95
CA ALA A 199 -1.86 -0.16 -6.88
C ALA A 199 -1.66 -1.50 -6.15
N THR A 200 -2.71 -2.32 -6.08
CA THR A 200 -2.60 -3.67 -5.51
C THR A 200 -1.81 -4.59 -6.43
N LEU A 201 -2.02 -4.51 -7.74
CA LEU A 201 -1.26 -5.28 -8.73
C LEU A 201 0.22 -4.88 -8.77
N SER A 202 0.53 -3.58 -8.72
CA SER A 202 1.92 -3.09 -8.67
C SER A 202 2.63 -3.57 -7.40
N ALA A 203 1.98 -3.50 -6.23
CA ALA A 203 2.52 -4.02 -4.98
C ALA A 203 2.75 -5.54 -5.00
N LEU A 204 1.85 -6.30 -5.63
CA LEU A 204 2.02 -7.74 -5.81
C LEU A 204 3.23 -8.07 -6.69
N LEU A 205 3.42 -7.31 -7.78
CA LEU A 205 4.56 -7.49 -8.68
C LEU A 205 5.89 -7.16 -7.99
N ARG A 206 5.95 -6.02 -7.27
CA ARG A 206 7.13 -5.64 -6.47
C ARG A 206 7.50 -6.71 -5.46
N ARG A 207 6.52 -7.21 -4.70
CA ARG A 207 6.74 -8.29 -3.73
C ARG A 207 7.29 -9.55 -4.39
N LEU A 208 6.80 -9.89 -5.58
CA LEU A 208 7.26 -11.07 -6.32
C LEU A 208 8.72 -10.91 -6.79
N MET A 209 9.08 -9.72 -7.28
CA MET A 209 10.46 -9.39 -7.65
C MET A 209 11.40 -9.42 -6.44
N GLN A 210 11.00 -8.82 -5.31
CA GLN A 210 11.76 -8.86 -4.05
C GLN A 210 11.99 -10.29 -3.55
N GLN A 211 10.96 -11.15 -3.60
CA GLN A 211 11.08 -12.55 -3.21
C GLN A 211 12.05 -13.34 -4.12
N ARG A 212 12.05 -13.05 -5.43
CA ARG A 212 13.01 -13.65 -6.37
C ARG A 212 14.43 -13.19 -6.08
N LEU A 213 14.63 -11.90 -5.86
CA LEU A 213 15.94 -11.35 -5.49
C LEU A 213 16.46 -11.98 -4.20
N GLN A 214 15.61 -12.08 -3.17
CA GLN A 214 15.96 -12.73 -1.91
C GLN A 214 16.30 -14.21 -2.09
N ARG A 215 15.63 -14.93 -3.00
CA ARG A 215 15.96 -16.32 -3.32
C ARG A 215 17.33 -16.44 -3.99
N VAL A 216 17.66 -15.55 -4.93
CA VAL A 216 18.99 -15.51 -5.58
C VAL A 216 20.09 -15.24 -4.53
N MET A 217 19.84 -14.31 -3.61
CA MET A 217 20.74 -14.04 -2.48
C MET A 217 20.95 -15.28 -1.59
N LEU A 218 19.88 -16.00 -1.25
CA LEU A 218 19.96 -17.22 -0.43
C LEU A 218 20.67 -18.37 -1.14
N GLN A 219 20.48 -18.52 -2.45
CA GLN A 219 21.17 -19.55 -3.24
C GLN A 219 22.69 -19.33 -3.27
N ARG A 220 23.15 -18.07 -3.28
CA ARG A 220 24.58 -17.74 -3.16
C ARG A 220 25.11 -17.89 -1.74
N ALA A 221 24.33 -17.49 -0.73
CA ALA A 221 24.71 -17.64 0.68
C ALA A 221 24.80 -19.11 1.14
N GLY A 222 24.17 -20.03 0.42
CA GLY A 222 24.23 -21.49 0.68
C GLY A 222 25.52 -22.17 0.21
N ALA A 223 26.43 -21.47 -0.48
CA ALA A 223 27.74 -22.02 -0.84
C ALA A 223 28.72 -21.82 0.34
N PRO A 224 29.18 -22.90 1.00
CA PRO A 224 30.09 -22.78 2.13
C PRO A 224 31.45 -22.23 1.65
N GLY A 225 31.75 -20.97 2.03
CA GLY A 225 33.03 -20.32 1.73
C GLY A 225 32.99 -19.16 0.73
N ALA A 226 31.81 -18.77 0.22
CA ALA A 226 31.72 -17.59 -0.64
C ALA A 226 31.78 -16.31 0.20
N GLU A 227 32.85 -15.52 0.04
CA GLU A 227 32.82 -14.10 0.38
C GLU A 227 31.58 -13.46 -0.27
N LEU A 228 30.89 -12.58 0.45
CA LEU A 228 29.72 -11.84 -0.05
C LEU A 228 30.17 -10.86 -1.14
N GLU A 229 30.47 -11.37 -2.33
CA GLU A 229 30.71 -10.53 -3.50
C GLU A 229 29.45 -9.69 -3.76
N PRO A 230 29.59 -8.38 -4.02
CA PRO A 230 28.46 -7.54 -4.37
C PRO A 230 27.75 -8.10 -5.60
N LEU A 231 26.42 -8.19 -5.53
CA LEU A 231 25.57 -8.70 -6.61
C LEU A 231 25.94 -8.07 -7.95
N SER A 232 26.13 -8.92 -8.97
CA SER A 232 26.39 -8.45 -10.33
C SER A 232 25.11 -7.89 -10.94
N GLN A 233 25.25 -6.96 -11.89
CA GLN A 233 24.12 -6.33 -12.57
C GLN A 233 23.23 -7.36 -13.29
N ALA A 234 23.82 -8.45 -13.78
CA ALA A 234 23.10 -9.56 -14.41
C ALA A 234 22.20 -10.36 -13.45
N ASP A 235 22.61 -10.52 -12.18
CA ASP A 235 21.83 -11.23 -11.17
C ASP A 235 20.58 -10.44 -10.78
N PHE A 236 20.74 -9.12 -10.66
CA PHE A 236 19.63 -8.20 -10.48
C PHE A 236 18.67 -8.25 -11.67
N ASP A 237 19.18 -8.19 -12.89
CA ASP A 237 18.35 -8.19 -14.11
C ASP A 237 17.57 -9.50 -14.27
N SER A 238 18.14 -10.64 -13.88
CA SER A 238 17.46 -11.94 -13.87
C SER A 238 16.35 -12.00 -12.81
N ALA A 239 16.62 -11.52 -11.59
CA ALA A 239 15.63 -11.47 -10.52
C ALA A 239 14.46 -10.52 -10.81
N ARG A 240 14.73 -9.45 -11.59
CA ARG A 240 13.77 -8.40 -11.98
C ARG A 240 12.86 -8.77 -13.15
N ARG A 241 13.12 -9.90 -13.83
CA ARG A 241 12.31 -10.37 -14.96
C ARG A 241 11.22 -11.32 -14.50
N VAL A 242 9.97 -10.90 -14.58
CA VAL A 242 8.81 -11.72 -14.19
C VAL A 242 8.03 -12.12 -15.43
N LYS A 243 7.85 -13.42 -15.67
CA LYS A 243 7.01 -13.89 -16.78
C LYS A 243 5.55 -13.52 -16.53
N VAL A 244 4.85 -12.98 -17.54
CA VAL A 244 3.43 -12.59 -17.44
C VAL A 244 2.54 -13.75 -16.96
N PRO A 245 2.69 -15.00 -17.46
CA PRO A 245 1.91 -16.14 -16.94
C PRO A 245 2.13 -16.43 -15.45
N GLU A 246 3.33 -16.20 -14.92
CA GLU A 246 3.61 -16.35 -13.48
C GLU A 246 2.90 -15.26 -12.68
N PHE A 247 2.93 -14.01 -13.15
CA PHE A 247 2.25 -12.91 -12.50
C PHE A 247 0.72 -13.08 -12.50
N VAL A 248 0.13 -13.51 -13.63
CA VAL A 248 -1.31 -13.78 -13.73
C VAL A 248 -1.75 -14.86 -12.73
N LYS A 249 -0.95 -15.92 -12.52
CA LYS A 249 -1.23 -16.93 -11.49
C LYS A 249 -1.25 -16.33 -10.08
N VAL A 250 -0.33 -15.43 -9.77
CA VAL A 250 -0.25 -14.77 -8.45
C VAL A 250 -1.38 -13.74 -8.28
N ALA A 251 -1.75 -13.04 -9.34
CA ALA A 251 -2.90 -12.14 -9.35
C ALA A 251 -4.21 -12.91 -9.13
N ALA A 252 -4.37 -14.08 -9.76
CA ALA A 252 -5.53 -14.96 -9.57
C ALA A 252 -5.67 -15.45 -8.13
N GLN A 253 -4.56 -15.76 -7.44
CA GLN A 253 -4.56 -16.11 -6.02
C GLN A 253 -5.05 -14.97 -5.12
N ASN A 254 -4.96 -13.73 -5.58
CA ASN A 254 -5.46 -12.54 -4.90
C ASN A 254 -6.83 -12.08 -5.44
N LYS A 255 -7.54 -12.95 -6.18
CA LYS A 255 -8.87 -12.73 -6.75
C LYS A 255 -8.95 -11.65 -7.83
N PHE A 256 -7.83 -11.37 -8.51
CA PHE A 256 -7.83 -10.58 -9.74
C PHE A 256 -8.05 -11.48 -10.95
N ALA A 257 -8.93 -11.07 -11.86
CA ALA A 257 -9.14 -11.77 -13.11
C ALA A 257 -8.05 -11.41 -14.13
N ALA A 258 -7.79 -12.30 -15.09
CA ALA A 258 -6.76 -12.09 -16.11
C ALA A 258 -6.97 -10.78 -16.89
N TYR A 259 -8.21 -10.46 -17.27
CA TYR A 259 -8.53 -9.22 -17.98
C TYR A 259 -8.19 -7.94 -17.17
N GLN A 260 -8.24 -8.00 -15.83
CA GLN A 260 -7.90 -6.85 -14.98
C GLN A 260 -6.39 -6.62 -14.97
N VAL A 261 -5.62 -7.70 -15.05
CA VAL A 261 -4.16 -7.65 -15.15
C VAL A 261 -3.74 -7.11 -16.52
N GLU A 262 -4.39 -7.57 -17.59
CA GLU A 262 -4.13 -7.07 -18.94
C GLU A 262 -4.52 -5.59 -19.08
N ALA A 263 -5.68 -5.19 -18.55
CA ALA A 263 -6.09 -3.78 -18.53
C ALA A 263 -5.12 -2.90 -17.72
N TRP A 264 -4.58 -3.42 -16.61
CA TRP A 264 -3.55 -2.73 -15.85
C TRP A 264 -2.24 -2.61 -16.64
N MET A 265 -1.78 -3.67 -17.30
CA MET A 265 -0.57 -3.65 -18.13
C MET A 265 -0.66 -2.68 -19.31
N ALA A 266 -1.86 -2.38 -19.78
CA ALA A 266 -2.11 -1.38 -20.82
C ALA A 266 -2.28 0.06 -20.28
N SER A 267 -2.32 0.24 -18.95
CA SER A 267 -2.51 1.56 -18.33
C SER A 267 -1.21 2.36 -18.21
N SER A 268 -1.33 3.69 -18.17
CA SER A 268 -0.20 4.61 -17.95
C SER A 268 0.58 4.30 -16.67
N HIS A 269 -0.13 3.90 -15.60
CA HIS A 269 0.46 3.51 -14.32
C HIS A 269 1.40 2.30 -14.39
N PHE A 270 1.17 1.38 -15.34
CA PHE A 270 2.10 0.28 -15.55
C PHE A 270 3.35 0.79 -16.28
N THR A 271 3.17 1.57 -17.35
CA THR A 271 4.27 2.06 -18.19
C THR A 271 5.22 3.03 -17.50
N GLU A 272 4.78 3.70 -16.43
CA GLU A 272 5.63 4.55 -15.59
C GLU A 272 6.65 3.75 -14.77
N GLN A 273 6.28 2.56 -14.27
CA GLN A 273 7.09 1.79 -13.33
C GLN A 273 7.66 0.51 -13.94
N PHE A 274 7.03 -0.03 -15.00
CA PHE A 274 7.31 -1.33 -15.58
C PHE A 274 7.19 -1.30 -17.11
N ARG A 275 7.93 -2.19 -17.78
CA ARG A 275 7.83 -2.41 -19.23
C ARG A 275 7.67 -3.90 -19.52
N VAL A 276 6.85 -4.23 -20.51
CA VAL A 276 6.80 -5.59 -21.06
C VAL A 276 7.84 -5.72 -22.17
N VAL A 277 8.73 -6.70 -22.04
CA VAL A 277 9.69 -7.12 -23.07
C VAL A 277 9.26 -8.49 -23.59
N GLN A 278 9.27 -8.66 -24.90
CA GLN A 278 8.96 -9.93 -25.54
C GLN A 278 10.27 -10.69 -25.80
N GLU A 279 10.52 -11.76 -25.05
CA GLU A 279 11.69 -12.64 -25.23
C GLU A 279 11.19 -14.01 -25.70
N GLY A 280 11.26 -14.25 -27.01
CA GLY A 280 10.76 -15.48 -27.63
C GLY A 280 9.22 -15.56 -27.64
N GLU A 281 8.66 -16.71 -27.23
CA GLU A 281 7.19 -16.92 -27.14
C GLU A 281 6.56 -16.33 -25.87
N ASP A 282 7.35 -15.99 -24.85
CA ASP A 282 6.85 -15.51 -23.55
C ASP A 282 6.97 -13.98 -23.41
N LYS A 283 5.94 -13.36 -22.83
CA LYS A 283 5.96 -11.94 -22.41
C LYS A 283 6.56 -11.82 -21.00
N THR A 284 7.54 -10.93 -20.83
CA THR A 284 8.24 -10.73 -19.56
C THR A 284 8.10 -9.29 -19.09
N ILE A 285 7.79 -9.08 -17.81
CA ILE A 285 7.70 -7.77 -17.17
C ILE A 285 9.04 -7.43 -16.55
N VAL A 286 9.53 -6.23 -16.82
CA VAL A 286 10.79 -5.67 -16.32
C VAL A 286 10.50 -4.37 -15.58
N SER A 287 11.13 -4.15 -14.42
CA SER A 287 11.04 -2.87 -13.69
C SER A 287 11.90 -1.80 -14.35
N LEU A 288 11.38 -0.58 -14.50
CA LEU A 288 12.10 0.56 -15.10
C LEU A 288 12.91 1.35 -14.05
N ASN A 289 12.50 1.33 -12.78
CA ASN A 289 12.97 2.29 -11.79
C ASN A 289 14.29 1.92 -11.08
N TRP A 290 14.99 0.88 -11.51
CA TRP A 290 16.22 0.44 -10.84
C TRP A 290 17.41 0.31 -11.80
N SER A 291 17.77 1.41 -12.47
CA SER A 291 19.17 1.59 -12.87
C SER A 291 19.94 2.07 -11.65
N ARG A 292 20.95 1.33 -11.19
CA ARG A 292 22.03 1.98 -10.43
C ARG A 292 22.50 3.15 -11.30
N PRO A 293 22.78 4.34 -10.73
CA PRO A 293 23.67 5.27 -11.43
C PRO A 293 24.91 4.46 -11.75
N THR A 294 25.16 4.24 -13.03
CA THR A 294 26.43 3.67 -13.47
C THR A 294 27.50 4.59 -12.88
N ALA A 295 28.39 4.04 -12.07
CA ALA A 295 29.66 4.67 -11.78
C ALA A 295 30.39 4.83 -13.11
N ALA A 296 30.15 5.96 -13.78
CA ALA A 296 30.70 6.30 -15.08
C ALA A 296 30.77 7.83 -15.17
N ALA A 297 31.63 8.42 -14.34
CA ALA A 297 32.40 9.62 -14.65
C ALA A 297 33.46 9.88 -13.56
N GLU A 298 34.24 8.87 -13.18
CA GLU A 298 35.64 9.11 -12.81
C GLU A 298 36.47 8.78 -14.04
N GLY A 299 37.12 9.80 -14.61
CA GLY A 299 38.15 9.65 -15.65
C GLY A 299 37.76 10.11 -17.07
N SER A 300 37.72 11.42 -17.30
CA SER A 300 38.36 12.06 -18.46
C SER A 300 38.14 13.58 -18.41
N GLY A 301 39.25 14.32 -18.27
CA GLY A 301 39.28 15.78 -18.18
C GLY A 301 40.32 16.24 -17.17
#